data_AF-C3ZN42-F1
#
_entry.id   AF-C3ZN42-F1
#
_cell.length_a   1.000
_cell.length_b   1.000
_cell.length_c   1.000
_cell.angle_alpha   90.00
_cell.angle_beta   90.00
_cell.angle_gamma   90.00
#
_symmetry.space_group_name_H-M   'P 1'
#
loop_
_entity.id
_entity.type
_entity.pdbx_description
1 polymer ?
#
loop_
_entity_poly.entity_id
_entity_poly.type
_entity_poly.pdbx_seq_one_letter_code
_entity_poly.pdbx_strand_id
1 'polypeptide(L)' 'DEDECAHGRHNCSSDATCNNTVGSFTCTCKSGYSWDGLTCTGNHVLVFPIFL' A
#
# COMPACT_ATOMS: atom_id res chain seq x y z
N ASP A 1 -0.21 -13.31 17.92
CA ASP A 1 0.44 -13.54 16.62
C ASP A 1 1.86 -12.98 16.71
N GLU A 2 2.66 -13.15 15.67
CA GLU A 2 3.89 -12.38 15.51
C GLU A 2 3.56 -11.14 14.69
N ASP A 3 4.02 -9.95 15.11
CA ASP A 3 3.80 -8.73 14.34
C ASP A 3 4.84 -8.60 13.22
N GLU A 4 4.49 -9.07 12.02
CA GLU A 4 5.41 -9.04 10.88
C GLU A 4 5.73 -7.59 10.45
N CYS A 5 4.86 -6.62 10.77
CA CYS A 5 5.11 -5.20 10.51
C CYS A 5 6.20 -4.64 11.45
N ALA A 6 6.13 -4.95 12.75
CA ALA A 6 7.11 -4.51 13.74
C ALA A 6 8.48 -5.16 13.55
N HIS A 7 8.51 -6.40 13.06
CA HIS A 7 9.74 -7.16 12.82
C HIS A 7 10.29 -7.02 11.38
N GLY A 8 9.61 -6.26 10.51
CA GLY A 8 10.01 -6.09 9.11
C GLY A 8 9.95 -7.39 8.30
N ARG A 9 9.14 -8.35 8.72
CA ARG A 9 8.94 -9.67 8.08
C ARG A 9 7.78 -9.67 7.07
N HIS A 10 7.51 -8.52 6.45
CA HIS A 10 6.45 -8.36 5.44
C HIS A 10 7.06 -8.09 4.06
N ASN A 11 6.26 -8.30 3.02
CA ASN A 11 6.61 -8.02 1.62
C ASN A 11 5.82 -6.83 1.03
N CYS A 12 5.25 -5.97 1.89
CA CYS A 12 4.62 -4.73 1.43
C CYS A 12 5.58 -3.87 0.61
N SER A 13 5.03 -3.21 -0.42
CA SER A 13 5.75 -2.19 -1.19
C SER A 13 6.23 -1.05 -0.28
N SER A 14 7.31 -0.37 -0.65
CA SER A 14 7.82 0.85 -0.01
C SER A 14 6.76 1.96 0.11
N ASP A 15 5.80 1.96 -0.81
CA ASP A 15 4.72 2.93 -0.91
C ASP A 15 3.41 2.42 -0.29
N ALA A 16 3.49 1.35 0.48
CA ALA A 16 2.40 0.82 1.29
C ALA A 16 2.69 0.96 2.79
N THR A 17 1.62 0.98 3.57
CA THR A 17 1.61 0.81 5.02
C THR A 17 1.28 -0.64 5.35
N CYS A 18 2.13 -1.29 6.14
CA CYS A 18 1.86 -2.61 6.70
C CYS A 18 0.90 -2.47 7.90
N ASN A 19 -0.10 -3.33 7.98
CA ASN A 19 -1.04 -3.39 9.11
C ASN A 19 -1.18 -4.84 9.56
N ASN A 20 -0.72 -5.12 10.79
CA ASN A 20 -0.74 -6.46 11.38
C ASN A 20 -2.17 -6.90 11.71
N THR A 21 -2.48 -8.17 11.50
CA THR A 21 -3.78 -8.78 11.81
C THR A 21 -3.56 -10.09 12.55
N VAL A 22 -4.57 -10.58 13.28
CA VAL A 22 -4.40 -11.85 14.01
C VAL A 22 -4.22 -12.99 13.02
N GLY A 23 -2.99 -13.49 12.92
CA GLY A 23 -2.59 -14.61 12.05
C GLY A 23 -2.09 -14.24 10.65
N SER A 24 -1.96 -12.95 10.30
CA SER A 24 -1.45 -12.47 9.00
C SER A 24 -1.16 -10.96 9.05
N PHE A 25 -0.76 -10.35 7.93
CA PHE A 25 -0.72 -8.89 7.76
C PHE A 25 -1.45 -8.45 6.49
N THR A 26 -1.75 -7.16 6.39
CA THR A 26 -2.29 -6.50 5.19
C THR A 26 -1.40 -5.33 4.78
N CYS A 27 -1.28 -5.08 3.47
CA CYS A 27 -0.54 -3.95 2.92
C CYS A 27 -1.53 -2.99 2.26
N THR A 28 -1.55 -1.73 2.71
CA THR A 28 -2.44 -0.69 2.15
C THR A 28 -1.60 0.40 1.51
N CYS A 29 -1.83 0.73 0.23
CA CYS A 29 -1.09 1.81 -0.41
C CYS A 29 -1.27 3.15 0.33
N LYS A 30 -0.20 3.94 0.40
CA LYS A 30 -0.24 5.30 0.94
C LYS A 30 -1.19 6.16 0.11
N SER A 31 -1.74 7.21 0.72
CA SER A 31 -2.62 8.15 0.03
C SER A 31 -1.95 8.70 -1.24
N GLY A 32 -2.66 8.65 -2.37
CA GLY A 32 -2.14 9.05 -3.69
C GLY A 32 -1.53 7.91 -4.52
N TYR A 33 -1.48 6.69 -3.98
CA TYR A 33 -0.98 5.49 -4.67
C TYR A 33 -2.13 4.48 -4.86
N SER A 34 -2.15 3.82 -6.01
CA SER A 34 -3.12 2.77 -6.33
C SER A 34 -2.42 1.42 -6.42
N TRP A 35 -3.12 0.36 -6.00
CA TRP A 35 -2.64 -1.01 -6.16
C TRP A 35 -2.90 -1.48 -7.60
N ASP A 36 -1.86 -1.81 -8.37
CA ASP A 36 -2.04 -2.33 -9.74
C ASP A 36 -2.17 -3.86 -9.81
N GLY A 37 -2.06 -4.54 -8.66
CA GLY A 37 -2.00 -6.00 -8.56
C GLY A 37 -0.60 -6.53 -8.23
N LEU A 38 0.46 -5.76 -8.48
CA LEU A 38 1.84 -6.12 -8.14
C LEU A 38 2.48 -5.15 -7.16
N THR A 39 2.26 -3.85 -7.31
CA THR A 39 2.86 -2.82 -6.44
C THR A 39 1.95 -1.60 -6.27
N CYS A 40 2.24 -0.77 -5.26
CA CYS A 40 1.66 0.55 -5.13
C CYS A 40 2.36 1.49 -6.13
N THR A 41 1.83 1.58 -7.35
CA THR A 41 2.36 2.53 -8.33
C THR A 41 1.70 3.88 -8.08
N GLY A 42 2.52 4.84 -7.68
CA GLY A 42 2.11 6.24 -7.53
C GLY A 42 1.97 6.84 -8.90
N ASN A 43 0.86 6.56 -9.58
CA ASN A 43 0.59 7.20 -10.84
C ASN A 43 -0.87 7.62 -10.92
N HIS A 44 -1.02 8.95 -10.95
CA HIS A 44 -2.23 9.67 -11.25
C HIS A 44 -3.43 9.25 -10.41
N VAL A 45 -3.68 10.03 -9.35
CA VAL A 45 -5.03 10.56 -9.20
C VAL A 45 -5.45 10.95 -10.62
N LEU A 46 -6.47 10.32 -11.18
CA LEU A 46 -7.13 10.82 -12.38
C LEU A 46 -7.81 12.14 -12.00
N VAL A 47 -7.02 13.16 -11.68
CA VAL A 47 -7.38 14.54 -11.94
C VAL A 47 -7.33 14.63 -13.46
N PHE A 48 -8.44 14.31 -14.10
CA PHE A 48 -8.85 15.15 -15.21
C PHE A 48 -9.25 16.48 -14.55
N PRO A 49 -8.39 17.52 -14.50
CA PRO A 49 -8.95 18.84 -14.38
C PRO A 49 -9.90 18.98 -15.58
N ILE A 50 -11.16 19.30 -15.32
CA ILE A 50 -11.96 20.03 -16.28
C ILE A 50 -11.07 21.21 -16.76
N PHE A 51 -11.04 21.49 -18.07
CA PHE A 51 -10.13 22.36 -18.86
C PHE A 51 -8.85 21.64 -19.33
N LEU A 52 -8.72 21.14 -20.57
CA LEU A 52 -9.18 21.61 -21.89
C LEU A 52 -9.63 20.45 -22.79
#